data_AF-A0A7W6FRS1-F1
#
_entry.id   AF-A0A7W6FRS1-F1
#
_cell.length_a   1.000
_cell.length_b   1.000
_cell.length_c   1.000
_cell.angle_alpha   90.00
_cell.angle_beta   90.00
_cell.angle_gamma   90.00
#
_symmetry.space_group_name_H-M   'P 1'
#
loop_
_entity.id
_entity.type
_entity.pdbx_description
1 polymer ?
#
loop_
_entity_poly.entity_id
_entity_poly.type
_entity_poly.pdbx_seq_one_letter_code
_entity_poly.pdbx_strand_id
1 'polypeptide(L)'
;MTAFSACLSTLCLSHTDAAELLDVSVGTIKQAASGHRPAKQWMFERLSDLFEMVEQAADDIIGDQDDLDDGAAFAPLTVNVDDILLPHPSLKRAALARAMLVLGPMLIVPVE
;
A
#
# COMPACT_ATOMS: atom_id res chain seq x y z
N MET A 1 -12.26 16.81 3.48
CA MET A 1 -11.23 15.76 3.50
C MET A 1 -10.43 15.91 4.79
N THR A 2 -10.32 14.86 5.60
CA THR A 2 -9.54 14.88 6.86
C THR A 2 -8.15 14.29 6.63
N ALA A 3 -7.19 14.57 7.53
CA ALA A 3 -5.86 13.94 7.48
C ALA A 3 -5.97 12.41 7.52
N PHE A 4 -6.85 11.88 8.38
CA PHE A 4 -7.11 10.44 8.46
C PHE A 4 -7.61 9.87 7.12
N SER A 5 -8.56 10.54 6.46
CA SER A 5 -9.03 10.13 5.13
C SER A 5 -7.92 10.16 4.08
N ALA A 6 -6.97 11.10 4.16
CA ALA A 6 -5.84 11.15 3.25
C ALA A 6 -4.90 9.95 3.48
N CYS A 7 -4.60 9.60 4.73
CA CYS A 7 -3.78 8.42 5.06
C CYS A 7 -4.38 7.12 4.51
N LEU A 8 -5.71 6.94 4.62
CA LEU A 8 -6.37 5.75 4.05
C LEU A 8 -6.21 5.68 2.53
N SER A 9 -6.35 6.81 1.84
CA SER A 9 -6.18 6.89 0.39
C SER A 9 -4.76 6.56 -0.06
N THR A 10 -3.75 7.03 0.67
CA THR A 10 -2.33 6.72 0.38
C THR A 10 -2.07 5.22 0.44
N LEU A 11 -2.70 4.51 1.37
CA LEU A 11 -2.59 3.06 1.52
C LEU A 11 -3.58 2.27 0.64
N CYS A 12 -4.30 2.95 -0.26
CA CYS A 12 -5.35 2.37 -1.10
C CYS A 12 -6.42 1.59 -0.30
N LEU A 13 -6.69 1.99 0.94
CA LEU A 13 -7.61 1.28 1.82
C LEU A 13 -9.05 1.72 1.60
N SER A 14 -9.95 0.75 1.40
CA SER A 14 -11.37 0.98 1.55
C SER A 14 -11.72 1.21 3.03
N HIS A 15 -12.89 1.78 3.34
CA HIS A 15 -13.34 1.90 4.73
C HIS A 15 -13.54 0.53 5.41
N THR A 16 -13.79 -0.53 4.64
CA THR A 16 -13.92 -1.90 5.15
C THR A 16 -12.55 -2.47 5.48
N ASP A 17 -11.59 -2.32 4.56
CA ASP A 17 -10.22 -2.80 4.73
C ASP A 17 -9.55 -2.12 5.93
N ALA A 18 -9.73 -0.80 6.04
CA ALA A 18 -9.21 -0.03 7.17
C ALA A 18 -9.87 -0.44 8.49
N ALA A 19 -11.14 -0.85 8.48
CA ALA A 19 -11.83 -1.31 9.67
C ALA A 19 -11.28 -2.65 10.15
N GLU A 20 -11.01 -3.57 9.21
CA GLU A 20 -10.38 -4.86 9.48
C GLU A 20 -8.95 -4.70 10.02
N LEU A 21 -8.11 -3.94 9.31
CA LEU A 21 -6.70 -3.73 9.69
C LEU A 21 -6.52 -3.00 11.02
N LEU A 22 -7.45 -2.11 11.38
CA LEU A 22 -7.41 -1.35 12.63
C LEU A 22 -8.24 -2.00 13.74
N ASP A 23 -8.85 -3.16 13.49
CA ASP A 23 -9.73 -3.90 14.41
C ASP A 23 -10.81 -3.01 15.05
N VAL A 24 -11.55 -2.28 14.20
CA VAL A 24 -12.65 -1.40 14.62
C VAL A 24 -13.84 -1.51 13.67
N SER A 25 -14.99 -0.98 14.08
CA SER A 25 -16.15 -0.93 13.19
C SER A 25 -15.94 0.00 11.98
N VAL A 26 -16.52 -0.35 10.83
CA VAL A 26 -16.59 0.54 9.65
C VAL A 26 -17.24 1.90 10.00
N GLY A 27 -18.18 1.91 10.95
CA GLY A 27 -18.79 3.15 11.45
C GLY A 27 -17.76 4.08 12.10
N THR A 28 -16.84 3.53 12.88
CA THR A 28 -15.72 4.27 13.48
C THR A 28 -14.84 4.89 12.39
N ILE A 29 -14.48 4.12 11.35
CA ILE A 29 -13.67 4.61 10.24
C ILE A 29 -14.37 5.75 9.49
N LYS A 30 -15.67 5.59 9.17
CA LYS A 30 -16.47 6.63 8.49
C LYS A 30 -16.57 7.91 9.31
N GLN A 31 -16.78 7.82 10.63
CA GLN A 31 -16.83 8.99 11.52
C GLN A 31 -15.47 9.70 11.60
N ALA A 32 -14.38 8.94 11.66
CA ALA A 32 -13.02 9.44 11.62
C ALA A 32 -12.68 10.14 10.29
N ALA A 33 -12.98 9.49 9.16
CA ALA A 33 -12.70 9.99 7.83
C ALA A 33 -13.50 11.27 7.50
N SER A 34 -14.74 11.35 7.97
CA SER A 34 -15.61 12.53 7.77
C SER A 34 -15.37 13.68 8.76
N GLY A 35 -14.61 13.45 9.84
CA GLY A 35 -14.33 14.46 10.87
C GLY A 35 -15.42 14.63 11.92
N HIS A 36 -16.50 13.83 11.88
CA HIS A 36 -17.55 13.85 12.91
C HIS A 36 -17.01 13.43 14.28
N ARG A 37 -16.07 12.50 14.29
CA ARG A 37 -15.31 12.12 15.48
C ARG A 37 -13.84 12.03 15.08
N PRO A 38 -12.92 12.77 15.69
CA PRO A 38 -11.52 12.73 15.29
C PRO A 38 -10.95 11.32 15.46
N ALA A 39 -10.10 10.92 14.51
CA ALA A 39 -9.31 9.71 14.61
C ALA A 39 -8.44 9.75 15.87
N LYS A 40 -8.29 8.61 16.54
CA LYS A 40 -7.44 8.50 17.73
C LYS A 40 -5.98 8.40 17.29
N GLN A 41 -5.06 8.87 18.14
CA GLN A 41 -3.62 8.83 17.86
C GLN A 41 -3.13 7.44 17.44
N TRP A 42 -3.52 6.39 18.15
CA TRP A 42 -3.13 5.02 17.82
C TRP A 42 -3.56 4.57 16.42
N MET A 43 -4.63 5.16 15.86
CA MET A 43 -5.05 4.84 14.48
C MET A 43 -4.03 5.38 13.47
N PHE A 44 -3.43 6.55 13.74
CA PHE A 44 -2.35 7.09 12.92
C PHE A 44 -1.06 6.31 13.09
N GLU A 45 -0.73 5.91 14.32
CA GLU A 45 0.45 5.07 14.60
C GLU A 45 0.35 3.76 13.79
N ARG A 46 -0.81 3.08 13.84
CA ARG A 46 -1.04 1.87 13.06
C ARG A 46 -0.97 2.10 11.54
N LEU A 47 -1.54 3.20 11.04
CA LEU A 47 -1.43 3.52 9.62
C LEU A 47 0.01 3.85 9.22
N SER A 48 0.82 4.41 10.12
CA SER A 48 2.26 4.62 9.90
C SER A 48 2.99 3.29 9.78
N ASP A 49 2.75 2.34 10.69
CA ASP A 49 3.36 1.00 10.62
C ASP A 49 3.02 0.30 9.29
N LEU A 50 1.75 0.40 8.86
CA LEU A 50 1.31 -0.16 7.58
C LEU A 50 1.96 0.55 6.39
N PHE A 51 2.21 1.85 6.49
CA PHE A 51 2.91 2.61 5.47
C PHE A 51 4.35 2.15 5.35
N GLU A 52 5.09 2.02 6.45
CA GLU A 52 6.46 1.50 6.44
C GLU A 52 6.54 0.10 5.83
N MET A 53 5.59 -0.79 6.14
CA MET A 53 5.52 -2.12 5.52
C MET A 53 5.30 -2.05 4.00
N VAL A 54 4.40 -1.18 3.55
CA VAL A 54 4.13 -0.96 2.12
C VAL A 54 5.35 -0.36 1.43
N GLU A 55 6.06 0.56 2.09
CA GLU A 55 7.27 1.15 1.54
C GLU A 55 8.36 0.11 1.37
N GLN A 56 8.65 -0.68 2.40
CA GLN A 56 9.65 -1.74 2.35
C GLN A 56 9.34 -2.74 1.23
N ALA A 57 8.09 -3.22 1.14
CA ALA A 57 7.70 -4.16 0.10
C ALA A 57 7.81 -3.59 -1.32
N ALA A 58 7.57 -2.28 -1.50
CA ALA A 58 7.77 -1.62 -2.78
C ALA A 58 9.25 -1.46 -3.12
N ASP A 59 10.07 -1.13 -2.13
CA ASP A 59 11.52 -0.98 -2.29
C ASP A 59 12.18 -2.34 -2.60
N ASP A 60 11.70 -3.44 -2.01
CA ASP A 60 12.13 -4.80 -2.35
C ASP A 60 11.84 -5.13 -3.82
N ILE A 61 10.64 -4.80 -4.32
CA ILE A 61 10.28 -4.97 -5.75
C ILE A 61 11.21 -4.15 -6.66
N ILE A 62 11.55 -2.93 -6.24
CA ILE A 62 12.45 -2.06 -7.01
C ILE A 62 13.88 -2.63 -7.01
N GLY A 63 14.35 -3.12 -5.86
CA GLY A 63 15.68 -3.74 -5.74
C GLY A 63 15.84 -4.99 -6.60
N ASP A 64 14.81 -5.85 -6.67
CA ASP A 64 14.83 -7.05 -7.53
C ASP A 64 15.04 -6.71 -9.01
N GLN A 65 14.53 -5.56 -9.46
CA GLN A 65 14.73 -5.08 -10.82
C GLN A 65 16.17 -4.61 -11.07
N ASP A 66 16.77 -3.89 -10.11
CA ASP A 66 18.17 -3.44 -10.22
C ASP A 66 19.12 -4.65 -10.31
N ASP A 67 18.83 -5.73 -9.60
CA ASP A 67 19.60 -6.97 -9.63
C ASP A 67 19.43 -7.76 -10.94
N LEU A 68 18.25 -7.70 -11.57
CA LEU A 68 17.98 -8.39 -12.85
C LEU A 68 18.57 -7.69 -14.07
N ASP A 69 18.73 -6.37 -14.01
CA ASP A 69 19.05 -5.58 -15.18
C ASP A 69 20.57 -5.52 -15.47
N ASP A 70 21.45 -5.83 -14.51
CA ASP A 70 22.94 -5.81 -14.63
C ASP A 70 23.47 -4.55 -15.37
N GLY A 71 22.72 -3.44 -15.31
CA GLY A 71 23.00 -2.17 -16.00
C GLY A 71 22.49 -2.02 -17.44
N ALA A 72 21.64 -2.92 -17.96
CA ALA A 72 21.16 -2.93 -19.34
C ALA A 72 19.89 -2.09 -19.61
N ALA A 73 19.29 -1.50 -18.59
CA ALA A 73 18.19 -0.52 -18.56
C ALA A 73 16.83 -0.93 -19.15
N PHE A 74 16.52 -2.21 -19.43
CA PHE A 74 15.30 -2.53 -20.19
C PHE A 74 14.65 -3.92 -19.97
N ALA A 75 15.11 -4.75 -19.02
CA ALA A 75 14.42 -6.02 -18.77
C ALA A 75 13.08 -5.78 -18.04
N PRO A 76 11.93 -6.27 -18.52
CA PRO A 76 10.69 -6.11 -17.76
C PRO A 76 10.65 -7.06 -16.55
N LEU A 77 10.34 -6.53 -15.37
CA LEU A 77 10.07 -7.31 -14.15
C LEU A 77 8.62 -7.76 -14.15
N THR A 78 8.40 -9.08 -14.08
CA THR A 78 7.05 -9.60 -13.82
C THR A 78 6.88 -9.79 -12.31
N VAL A 79 5.92 -9.08 -11.72
CA VAL A 79 5.59 -9.22 -10.29
C VAL A 79 4.21 -9.81 -10.14
N ASN A 80 4.12 -10.95 -9.46
CA ASN A 80 2.86 -11.49 -8.99
C ASN A 80 2.48 -10.82 -7.67
N VAL A 81 1.30 -10.20 -7.64
CA VAL A 81 0.80 -9.49 -6.44
C VAL A 81 0.66 -10.42 -5.25
N ASP A 82 0.34 -11.69 -5.48
CA ASP A 82 0.14 -12.65 -4.39
C ASP A 82 1.43 -13.01 -3.65
N ASP A 83 2.59 -12.87 -4.30
CA ASP A 83 3.90 -13.15 -3.72
C ASP A 83 4.39 -12.04 -2.77
N ILE A 84 3.76 -10.86 -2.82
CA ILE A 84 4.08 -9.74 -1.92
C ILE A 84 3.71 -10.12 -0.47
N LEU A 85 4.69 -10.09 0.42
CA LEU A 85 4.57 -10.50 1.84
C LEU A 85 3.92 -9.43 2.73
N LEU A 86 2.70 -9.02 2.38
CA LEU A 86 1.89 -8.09 3.16
C LEU A 86 0.60 -8.74 3.68
N PRO A 87 0.11 -8.34 4.87
CA PRO A 87 -0.96 -9.03 5.57
C PRO A 87 -2.35 -8.86 4.94
N HIS A 88 -2.51 -7.97 3.96
CA HIS A 88 -3.81 -7.68 3.36
C HIS A 88 -3.69 -7.35 1.85
N PRO A 89 -4.61 -7.83 0.99
CA PRO A 89 -4.55 -7.62 -0.45
C PRO A 89 -4.46 -6.14 -0.88
N SER A 90 -5.15 -5.24 -0.18
CA SER A 90 -5.08 -3.80 -0.48
C SER A 90 -3.69 -3.21 -0.22
N LEU A 91 -2.95 -3.71 0.78
CA LEU A 91 -1.57 -3.29 1.03
C LEU A 91 -0.63 -3.82 -0.04
N LYS A 92 -0.82 -5.07 -0.50
CA LYS A 92 -0.08 -5.64 -1.65
C LYS A 92 -0.25 -4.77 -2.90
N ARG A 93 -1.49 -4.35 -3.19
CA ARG A 93 -1.79 -3.43 -4.29
C ARG A 93 -1.18 -2.05 -4.09
N ALA A 94 -1.15 -1.53 -2.86
CA ALA A 94 -0.52 -0.24 -2.56
C ALA A 94 1.01 -0.30 -2.79
N ALA A 95 1.67 -1.38 -2.37
CA ALA A 95 3.09 -1.60 -2.62
C ALA A 95 3.39 -1.68 -4.13
N LEU A 96 2.59 -2.44 -4.87
CA LEU A 96 2.69 -2.51 -6.33
C LEU A 96 2.49 -1.14 -6.98
N ALA A 97 1.46 -0.41 -6.60
CA ALA A 97 1.19 0.92 -7.14
C ALA A 97 2.36 1.89 -6.86
N ARG A 98 3.00 1.78 -5.70
CA ARG A 98 4.20 2.57 -5.35
C ARG A 98 5.40 2.17 -6.22
N ALA A 99 5.66 0.87 -6.37
CA ALA A 99 6.71 0.39 -7.27
C ALA A 99 6.47 0.81 -8.73
N MET A 100 5.22 0.80 -9.21
CA MET A 100 4.85 1.29 -10.53
C MET A 100 5.17 2.77 -10.75
N LEU A 101 5.11 3.61 -9.72
CA LEU A 101 5.47 5.03 -9.85
C LEU A 101 6.97 5.23 -10.09
N VAL A 102 7.80 4.26 -9.72
CA VAL A 102 9.26 4.29 -9.90
C VAL A 102 9.67 3.55 -11.17
N LEU A 103 9.22 2.31 -11.34
CA LEU A 103 9.60 1.42 -12.44
C LEU A 103 8.81 1.68 -13.74
N GLY A 104 7.64 2.30 -13.63
CA GLY A 104 6.79 2.67 -14.77
C GLY A 104 6.52 1.49 -15.72
N PRO A 105 6.92 1.59 -17.00
CA PRO A 105 6.64 0.55 -18.01
C PRO A 105 7.47 -0.73 -17.84
N MET A 106 8.46 -0.75 -16.96
CA MET A 106 9.28 -1.95 -16.70
C MET A 106 8.57 -2.97 -15.82
N LEU A 107 7.53 -2.56 -15.08
CA LEU A 107 6.77 -3.46 -14.23
C LEU A 107 5.61 -4.09 -15.01
N ILE A 108 5.65 -5.41 -15.17
CA ILE A 108 4.57 -6.21 -15.76
C ILE A 108 3.79 -6.87 -14.62
N VAL A 109 2.49 -6.58 -14.57
CA VAL A 109 1.56 -7.22 -13.65
C VAL A 109 0.73 -8.21 -14.46
N PRO A 110 0.87 -9.53 -14.25
CA PRO A 110 0.07 -10.52 -14.95
C PRO A 110 -1.40 -10.35 -14.52
N VAL A 111 -2.30 -10.26 -15.51
CA VAL A 111 -3.74 -10.23 -15.29
C VAL A 111 -4.23 -11.66 -15.46
N GLU A 112 -4.53 -12.34 -14.37
CA GLU A 112 -5.30 -13.60 -14.39
C GLU A 112 -6.81 -13.33 -14.46
#